data_AF-A0A0D0BKU7-F1
#
_entry.id   AF-A0A0D0BKU7-F1
#
_cell.length_a   1.000
_cell.length_b   1.000
_cell.length_c   1.000
_cell.angle_alpha   90.00
_cell.angle_beta   90.00
_cell.angle_gamma   90.00
#
_symmetry.space_group_name_H-M   'P 1'
#
loop_
_entity.id
_entity.type
_entity.pdbx_description
1 polymer ?
#
loop_
_entity_poly.entity_id
_entity_poly.type
_entity_poly.pdbx_seq_one_letter_code
_entity_poly.pdbx_strand_id
1 'polypeptide(L)'
;MKSRGRLQRLSLDFAKAADAMRTWAISEEDDLSDILSSSRTLLAHFSGALSRYSSIQNVIRDNMKAVRTREESLDDLQRRRRRTAASVESIRKKLTRMNQETKAFSAQTDALNTSCEEMRNLDAKIAREQSTIVAFKRKCTKNWLTLKFGGLAECC
;
A
#
# COMPACT_ATOMS: atom_id res chain seq x y z
N MET A 1 8.57 -8.63 -8.25
CA MET A 1 9.02 -8.13 -6.92
C MET A 1 9.71 -9.24 -6.09
N LYS A 2 10.75 -9.89 -6.65
CA LYS A 2 11.54 -11.00 -6.04
C LYS A 2 12.66 -10.52 -5.09
N SER A 3 12.76 -9.21 -4.80
CA SER A 3 13.95 -8.62 -4.16
C SER A 3 14.08 -8.86 -2.65
N ARG A 4 12.99 -8.96 -1.88
CA ARG A 4 13.06 -9.20 -0.42
C ARG A 4 13.76 -10.51 -0.07
N GLY A 5 13.34 -11.61 -0.71
CA GLY A 5 13.97 -12.91 -0.50
C GLY A 5 15.46 -12.88 -0.87
N ARG A 6 15.84 -12.04 -1.84
CA ARG A 6 17.25 -11.82 -2.21
C ARG A 6 18.01 -11.00 -1.17
N LEU A 7 17.42 -9.95 -0.59
CA LEU A 7 18.07 -9.16 0.47
C LEU A 7 18.24 -9.98 1.76
N GLN A 8 17.22 -10.74 2.15
CA GLN A 8 17.32 -11.59 3.33
C GLN A 8 18.32 -12.73 3.12
N ARG A 9 18.36 -13.32 1.93
CA ARG A 9 19.40 -14.29 1.57
C ARG A 9 20.80 -13.66 1.58
N LEU A 10 20.97 -12.48 1.00
CA LEU A 10 22.24 -11.76 0.99
C LEU A 10 22.74 -11.45 2.42
N SER A 11 21.82 -11.04 3.32
CA SER A 11 22.15 -10.86 4.75
C SER A 11 22.65 -12.16 5.38
N LEU A 12 21.99 -13.29 5.12
CA LEU A 12 22.42 -14.60 5.61
C LEU A 12 23.78 -15.02 5.03
N ASP A 13 24.04 -14.73 3.76
CA ASP A 13 25.31 -15.03 3.11
C ASP A 13 26.46 -14.22 3.74
N PHE A 14 26.23 -12.94 4.06
CA PHE A 14 27.21 -12.12 4.79
C PHE A 14 27.41 -12.57 6.24
N ALA A 15 26.36 -13.02 6.93
CA ALA A 15 26.49 -13.58 8.28
C ALA A 15 27.37 -14.84 8.28
N LYS A 16 27.17 -15.74 7.30
CA LYS A 16 27.99 -16.93 7.12
C LYS A 16 29.45 -16.60 6.81
N ALA A 17 29.68 -15.61 5.94
CA ALA A 17 31.04 -15.14 5.67
C ALA A 17 31.72 -14.57 6.92
N ALA A 18 30.97 -13.84 7.76
CA ALA A 18 31.47 -13.33 9.04
C ALA A 18 31.87 -14.47 10.01
N ASP A 19 31.09 -15.56 10.06
CA ASP A 19 31.42 -16.72 10.89
C ASP A 19 32.58 -17.56 10.32
N ALA A 20 32.72 -17.63 9.00
CA ALA A 20 33.87 -18.24 8.36
C ALA A 20 35.17 -17.47 8.71
N MET A 21 35.14 -16.13 8.67
CA MET A 21 36.27 -15.30 9.08
C MET A 21 36.66 -15.52 10.55
N ARG A 22 35.67 -15.71 11.45
CA ARG A 22 35.95 -16.08 12.85
C ARG A 22 36.75 -17.38 12.95
N THR A 23 36.32 -18.37 12.18
CA THR A 23 36.89 -19.71 12.23
C THR A 23 38.32 -19.68 11.71
N TRP A 24 38.56 -18.88 10.67
CA TRP A 24 39.88 -18.68 10.11
C TRP A 24 40.81 -17.91 11.06
N ALA A 25 40.33 -16.84 11.70
CA ALA A 25 41.14 -16.03 12.62
C ALA A 25 41.77 -16.81 13.79
N ILE A 26 41.17 -17.95 14.18
CA ILE A 26 41.67 -18.79 15.29
C ILE A 26 42.98 -19.51 14.91
N SER A 27 43.22 -19.79 13.62
CA SER A 27 44.41 -20.51 13.17
C SER A 27 45.56 -19.61 12.73
N GLU A 28 45.39 -18.29 12.79
CA GLU A 28 46.34 -17.31 12.25
C GLU A 28 47.15 -16.62 13.35
N GLU A 29 48.28 -16.01 12.96
CA GLU A 29 49.09 -15.16 13.82
C GLU A 29 48.35 -13.87 14.22
N ASP A 30 48.81 -13.23 15.29
CA ASP A 30 48.09 -12.16 16.02
C ASP A 30 47.63 -11.01 15.10
N ASP A 31 48.50 -10.55 14.20
CA ASP A 31 48.21 -9.46 13.26
C ASP A 31 47.05 -9.79 12.31
N LEU A 32 47.03 -11.00 11.76
CA LEU A 32 45.99 -11.44 10.83
C LEU A 32 44.70 -11.79 11.59
N SER A 33 44.83 -12.34 12.80
CA SER A 33 43.70 -12.61 13.68
C SER A 33 42.94 -11.34 14.05
N ASP A 34 43.65 -10.23 14.33
CA ASP A 34 43.06 -8.93 14.64
C ASP A 34 42.33 -8.32 13.43
N ILE A 35 42.96 -8.33 12.25
CA ILE A 35 42.35 -7.83 11.00
C ILE A 35 41.09 -8.63 10.65
N LEU A 36 41.13 -9.95 10.76
CA LEU A 36 39.98 -10.82 10.48
C LEU A 36 38.85 -10.60 11.49
N SER A 37 39.18 -10.40 12.77
CA SER A 37 38.21 -10.12 13.83
C SER A 37 37.51 -8.75 13.64
N SER A 38 38.27 -7.73 13.25
CA SER A 38 37.75 -6.40 12.91
C SER A 38 36.86 -6.46 11.65
N SER A 39 37.33 -7.14 10.60
CA SER A 39 36.58 -7.32 9.35
C SER A 39 35.28 -8.08 9.55
N ARG A 40 35.30 -9.12 10.40
CA ARG A 40 34.11 -9.86 10.82
C ARG A 40 33.08 -8.95 11.48
N THR A 41 33.53 -8.09 12.40
CA THR A 41 32.64 -7.19 13.14
C THR A 41 31.91 -6.25 12.19
N LEU A 42 32.62 -5.63 11.25
CA LEU A 42 32.03 -4.79 10.22
C LEU A 42 31.02 -5.55 9.35
N LEU A 43 31.37 -6.77 8.92
CA LEU A 43 30.49 -7.58 8.08
C LEU A 43 29.22 -8.05 8.82
N ALA A 44 29.34 -8.36 10.11
CA ALA A 44 28.21 -8.71 10.96
C ALA A 44 27.26 -7.51 11.16
N HIS A 45 27.80 -6.31 11.37
CA HIS A 45 27.00 -5.09 11.43
C HIS A 45 26.24 -4.83 10.13
N PHE A 46 26.93 -4.93 8.99
CA PHE A 46 26.31 -4.77 7.67
C PHE A 46 25.23 -5.84 7.40
N SER A 47 25.50 -7.11 7.75
CA SER A 47 24.49 -8.18 7.66
C SER A 47 23.25 -7.88 8.50
N GLY A 48 23.43 -7.39 9.72
CA GLY A 48 22.35 -6.97 10.61
C GLY A 48 21.51 -5.83 10.04
N ALA A 49 22.17 -4.77 9.54
CA ALA A 49 21.53 -3.65 8.88
C ALA A 49 20.71 -4.12 7.66
N LEU A 50 21.27 -5.01 6.84
CA LEU A 50 20.60 -5.55 5.67
C LEU A 50 19.36 -6.40 6.01
N SER A 51 19.43 -7.17 7.10
CA SER A 51 18.29 -7.94 7.63
C SER A 51 17.15 -7.00 8.07
N ARG A 52 17.49 -5.95 8.82
CA ARG A 52 16.55 -4.91 9.25
C ARG A 52 15.95 -4.16 8.06
N TYR A 53 16.77 -3.77 7.09
CA TYR A 53 16.29 -3.13 5.87
C TYR A 53 15.33 -4.01 5.05
N SER A 54 15.58 -5.33 5.03
CA SER A 54 14.68 -6.31 4.41
C SER A 54 13.33 -6.38 5.12
N SER A 55 13.30 -6.30 6.46
CA SER A 55 12.06 -6.33 7.25
C SER A 55 11.20 -5.08 7.01
N ILE A 56 11.83 -3.91 6.92
CA ILE A 56 11.18 -2.62 6.63
C ILE A 56 10.39 -2.64 5.31
N GLN A 57 10.82 -3.44 4.32
CA GLN A 57 10.10 -3.56 3.04
C GLN A 57 8.64 -4.03 3.18
N ASN A 58 8.30 -4.75 4.26
CA ASN A 58 6.90 -5.13 4.54
C ASN A 58 6.06 -3.90 4.87
N VAL A 59 6.54 -3.06 5.79
CA VAL A 59 5.84 -1.84 6.21
C VAL A 59 5.65 -0.90 5.02
N ILE A 60 6.68 -0.75 4.17
CA ILE A 60 6.60 0.04 2.92
C ILE A 60 5.49 -0.50 2.01
N ARG A 61 5.46 -1.83 1.80
CA ARG A 61 4.44 -2.48 0.97
C ARG A 61 3.05 -2.27 1.53
N ASP A 62 2.86 -2.39 2.84
CA ASP A 62 1.55 -2.27 3.46
C ASP A 62 1.03 -0.83 3.36
N ASN A 63 1.90 0.19 3.48
CA ASN A 63 1.51 1.57 3.19
C ASN A 63 1.10 1.76 1.72
N MET A 64 1.85 1.21 0.76
CA MET A 64 1.49 1.29 -0.67
C MET A 64 0.18 0.57 -0.99
N LYS A 65 -0.05 -0.59 -0.38
CA LYS A 65 -1.32 -1.33 -0.50
C LYS A 65 -2.47 -0.52 0.07
N ALA A 66 -2.31 0.07 1.25
CA ALA A 66 -3.36 0.87 1.88
C ALA A 66 -3.76 2.08 1.02
N VAL A 67 -2.78 2.74 0.36
CA VAL A 67 -3.06 3.79 -0.63
C VAL A 67 -3.89 3.24 -1.79
N ARG A 68 -3.44 2.14 -2.41
CA ARG A 68 -4.14 1.53 -3.54
C ARG A 68 -5.57 1.12 -3.17
N THR A 69 -5.78 0.48 -2.03
CA THR A 69 -7.11 0.05 -1.58
C THR A 69 -8.06 1.23 -1.42
N ARG A 70 -7.59 2.38 -0.93
CA ARG A 70 -8.42 3.60 -0.87
C ARG A 70 -8.71 4.17 -2.26
N GLU A 71 -7.73 4.18 -3.15
CA GLU A 71 -7.93 4.61 -4.54
C GLU A 71 -8.97 3.73 -5.26
N GLU A 72 -8.87 2.41 -5.11
CA GLU A 72 -9.81 1.43 -5.67
C GLU A 72 -11.22 1.62 -5.09
N SER A 73 -11.33 1.88 -3.77
CA SER A 73 -12.61 2.16 -3.13
C SER A 73 -13.25 3.45 -3.66
N LEU A 74 -12.47 4.52 -3.87
CA LEU A 74 -12.97 5.75 -4.46
C LEU A 74 -13.43 5.55 -5.91
N ASP A 75 -12.67 4.81 -6.71
CA ASP A 75 -13.07 4.50 -8.09
C ASP A 75 -14.35 3.65 -8.13
N ASP A 76 -14.53 2.67 -7.23
CA ASP A 76 -15.78 1.91 -7.14
C ASP A 76 -16.97 2.82 -6.80
N LEU A 77 -16.84 3.73 -5.83
CA LEU A 77 -17.88 4.71 -5.50
C LEU A 77 -18.25 5.55 -6.73
N GLN A 78 -17.26 6.03 -7.47
CA GLN A 78 -17.49 6.82 -8.69
C GLN A 78 -18.17 5.99 -9.80
N ARG A 79 -17.78 4.73 -9.99
CA ARG A 79 -18.42 3.79 -10.93
C ARG A 79 -19.87 3.54 -10.55
N ARG A 80 -20.15 3.29 -9.27
CA ARG A 80 -21.51 3.12 -8.75
C ARG A 80 -22.35 4.36 -9.00
N ARG A 81 -21.83 5.55 -8.69
CA ARG A 81 -22.50 6.83 -8.94
C ARG A 81 -22.86 7.05 -10.40
N ARG A 82 -21.96 6.70 -11.34
CA ARG A 82 -22.24 6.74 -12.79
C ARG A 82 -23.37 5.78 -13.19
N ARG A 83 -23.37 4.55 -12.66
CA ARG A 83 -24.43 3.56 -12.92
C ARG A 83 -25.79 4.02 -12.37
N THR A 84 -25.83 4.53 -11.14
CA THR A 84 -27.07 5.04 -10.53
C THR A 84 -27.60 6.25 -11.29
N ALA A 85 -26.72 7.16 -11.74
CA ALA A 85 -27.13 8.30 -12.57
C ALA A 85 -27.76 7.88 -13.91
N ALA A 86 -27.19 6.88 -14.58
CA ALA A 86 -27.78 6.32 -15.80
C ALA A 86 -29.15 5.66 -15.54
N SER A 87 -29.32 4.99 -14.39
CA SER A 87 -30.60 4.43 -13.96
C SER A 87 -31.65 5.51 -13.74
N VAL A 88 -31.31 6.58 -13.01
CA VAL A 88 -32.20 7.73 -12.76
C VAL A 88 -32.68 8.35 -14.08
N GLU A 89 -31.79 8.54 -15.04
CA GLU A 89 -32.14 9.09 -16.35
C GLU A 89 -33.08 8.16 -17.14
N SER A 90 -32.84 6.84 -17.06
CA SER A 90 -33.71 5.84 -17.68
C SER A 90 -35.12 5.85 -17.08
N ILE A 91 -35.24 5.92 -15.75
CA ILE A 91 -36.52 5.98 -15.03
C ILE A 91 -37.26 7.29 -15.37
N ARG A 92 -36.56 8.43 -15.39
CA ARG A 92 -37.13 9.73 -15.79
C ARG A 92 -37.69 9.74 -17.20
N LYS A 93 -36.98 9.13 -18.16
CA LYS A 93 -37.46 8.97 -19.55
C LYS A 93 -38.69 8.08 -19.66
N LYS A 94 -38.82 7.07 -18.80
CA LYS A 94 -40.01 6.21 -18.74
C LYS A 94 -41.20 6.96 -18.14
N LEU A 95 -40.99 7.64 -17.01
CA LEU A 95 -42.03 8.42 -16.33
C LEU A 95 -42.64 9.50 -17.22
N THR A 96 -41.84 10.20 -18.03
CA THR A 96 -42.33 11.22 -18.98
C THR A 96 -43.24 10.67 -20.07
N ARG A 97 -43.24 9.35 -20.32
CA ARG A 97 -44.08 8.67 -21.33
C ARG A 97 -45.23 7.88 -20.72
N MET A 98 -45.34 7.82 -19.39
CA MET A 98 -46.36 7.01 -18.69
C MET A 98 -47.58 7.85 -18.29
N ASN A 99 -48.75 7.22 -18.28
CA ASN A 99 -49.97 7.82 -17.74
C ASN A 99 -49.94 7.80 -16.20
N GLN A 100 -50.22 8.96 -15.60
CA GLN A 100 -50.06 9.23 -14.16
C GLN A 100 -51.03 8.45 -13.26
N GLU A 101 -52.15 7.98 -13.82
CA GLU A 101 -53.20 7.28 -13.07
C GLU A 101 -52.93 5.78 -12.85
N THR A 102 -51.84 5.26 -13.42
CA THR A 102 -51.52 3.82 -13.32
C THR A 102 -50.72 3.50 -12.05
N LYS A 103 -51.02 2.37 -11.38
CA LYS A 103 -50.20 1.87 -10.24
C LYS A 103 -48.71 1.75 -10.59
N ALA A 104 -48.39 1.45 -11.85
CA ALA A 104 -47.03 1.40 -12.36
C ALA A 104 -46.31 2.75 -12.30
N PHE A 105 -47.03 3.87 -12.45
CA PHE A 105 -46.47 5.22 -12.34
C PHE A 105 -45.99 5.53 -10.92
N SER A 106 -46.81 5.17 -9.91
CA SER A 106 -46.42 5.31 -8.49
C SER A 106 -45.14 4.52 -8.20
N ALA A 107 -45.09 3.25 -8.60
CA ALA A 107 -43.92 2.41 -8.38
C ALA A 107 -42.64 2.95 -9.04
N GLN A 108 -42.73 3.52 -10.25
CA GLN A 108 -41.59 4.16 -10.92
C GLN A 108 -41.17 5.47 -10.25
N THR A 109 -42.12 6.21 -9.68
CA THR A 109 -41.84 7.43 -8.90
C THR A 109 -41.08 7.09 -7.62
N ASP A 110 -41.49 6.04 -6.91
CA ASP A 110 -40.79 5.57 -5.71
C ASP A 110 -39.37 5.07 -6.02
N ALA A 111 -39.21 4.32 -7.11
CA ALA A 111 -37.90 3.87 -7.59
C ALA A 111 -36.99 5.05 -7.98
N LEU A 112 -37.55 6.10 -8.58
CA LEU A 112 -36.84 7.34 -8.91
C LEU A 112 -36.36 8.04 -7.63
N ASN A 113 -37.25 8.22 -6.64
CA ASN A 113 -36.92 8.86 -5.38
C ASN A 113 -35.81 8.12 -4.64
N THR A 114 -35.91 6.79 -4.56
CA THR A 114 -34.91 5.92 -3.95
C THR A 114 -33.56 6.04 -4.65
N SER A 115 -33.54 6.02 -5.99
CA SER A 115 -32.31 6.14 -6.77
C SER A 115 -31.67 7.52 -6.64
N CYS A 116 -32.47 8.59 -6.52
CA CYS A 116 -31.97 9.94 -6.27
C CYS A 116 -31.36 10.08 -4.87
N GLU A 117 -31.97 9.44 -3.87
CA GLU A 117 -31.41 9.38 -2.52
C GLU A 117 -30.09 8.61 -2.48
N GLU A 118 -30.01 7.46 -3.17
CA GLU A 118 -28.75 6.73 -3.32
C GLU A 118 -27.67 7.59 -3.99
N MET A 119 -28.00 8.34 -5.04
CA MET A 119 -27.05 9.27 -5.68
C MET A 119 -26.51 10.31 -4.70
N ARG A 120 -27.38 10.96 -3.91
CA ARG A 120 -26.95 11.94 -2.90
C ARG A 120 -26.04 11.31 -1.86
N ASN A 121 -26.35 10.09 -1.44
CA ASN A 121 -25.52 9.32 -0.51
C ASN A 121 -24.16 8.96 -1.10
N LEU A 122 -24.11 8.58 -2.39
CA LEU A 122 -22.86 8.31 -3.09
C LEU A 122 -22.03 9.58 -3.29
N ASP A 123 -22.65 10.69 -3.68
CA ASP A 123 -21.97 11.99 -3.85
C ASP A 123 -21.35 12.46 -2.52
N ALA A 124 -22.07 12.32 -1.40
CA ALA A 124 -21.53 12.63 -0.07
C ALA A 124 -20.34 11.74 0.32
N LYS A 125 -20.40 10.43 0.02
CA LYS A 125 -19.28 9.50 0.26
C LYS A 125 -18.07 9.83 -0.60
N ILE A 126 -18.29 10.12 -1.89
CA ILE A 126 -17.23 10.51 -2.83
C ILE A 126 -16.55 11.79 -2.36
N ALA A 127 -17.31 12.82 -1.99
CA ALA A 127 -16.76 14.10 -1.53
C ALA A 127 -15.89 13.93 -0.27
N ARG A 128 -16.35 13.12 0.69
CA ARG A 128 -15.58 12.78 1.91
C ARG A 128 -14.29 12.02 1.60
N GLU A 129 -14.34 11.05 0.70
CA GLU A 129 -13.16 10.27 0.35
C GLU A 129 -12.14 11.11 -0.44
N GLN A 130 -12.61 11.92 -1.40
CA GLN A 130 -11.77 12.84 -2.17
C GLN A 130 -11.06 13.88 -1.29
N SER A 131 -11.74 14.41 -0.27
CA SER A 131 -11.14 15.42 0.61
C SER A 131 -10.01 14.84 1.48
N THR A 132 -10.04 13.54 1.78
CA THR A 132 -9.07 12.92 2.70
C THR A 132 -7.98 12.10 2.00
N ILE A 133 -8.22 11.62 0.78
CA ILE A 133 -7.30 10.69 0.09
C ILE A 133 -5.94 11.35 -0.23
N VAL A 134 -5.91 12.64 -0.57
CA VAL A 134 -4.64 13.35 -0.89
C VAL A 134 -3.75 13.44 0.35
N ALA A 135 -4.31 13.84 1.49
CA ALA A 135 -3.58 13.92 2.75
C ALA A 135 -3.07 12.53 3.19
N PHE A 136 -3.89 11.49 3.00
CA PHE A 136 -3.51 10.11 3.26
C PHE A 136 -2.35 9.65 2.38
N LYS A 137 -2.40 9.89 1.07
CA LYS A 137 -1.29 9.59 0.15
C LYS A 137 0.00 10.27 0.57
N ARG A 138 -0.06 11.56 0.92
CA ARG A 138 1.11 12.31 1.41
C ARG A 138 1.68 11.70 2.68
N LYS A 139 0.84 11.34 3.65
CA LYS A 139 1.24 10.68 4.91
C LYS A 139 1.93 9.34 4.63
N CYS A 140 1.30 8.46 3.86
CA CYS A 140 1.87 7.15 3.52
C CYS A 140 3.18 7.29 2.73
N THR A 141 3.23 8.23 1.78
CA THR A 141 4.43 8.50 0.98
C THR A 141 5.59 8.96 1.84
N LYS A 142 5.35 9.94 2.72
CA LYS A 142 6.36 10.40 3.69
C LYS A 142 6.87 9.24 4.54
N ASN A 143 5.96 8.42 5.08
CA ASN A 143 6.32 7.30 5.93
C ASN A 143 7.20 6.28 5.20
N TRP A 144 6.77 5.81 4.02
CA TRP A 144 7.54 4.77 3.33
C TRP A 144 8.86 5.29 2.75
N LEU A 145 8.95 6.56 2.35
CA LEU A 145 10.22 7.14 1.87
C LEU A 145 11.19 7.33 3.03
N THR A 146 10.72 7.78 4.19
CA THR A 146 11.52 7.87 5.41
C THR A 146 12.08 6.50 5.78
N LEU A 147 11.24 5.46 5.78
CA LEU A 147 11.65 4.09 6.05
C LEU A 147 12.61 3.55 4.98
N LYS A 148 12.36 3.85 3.69
CA LYS A 148 13.16 3.36 2.57
C LYS A 148 14.56 3.94 2.60
N PHE A 149 14.70 5.24 2.76
CA PHE A 149 15.99 5.92 2.72
C PHE A 149 16.71 5.87 4.07
N GLY A 150 15.98 5.95 5.19
CA GLY A 150 16.56 5.74 6.51
C GLY A 150 17.16 4.34 6.67
N GLY A 151 16.43 3.30 6.24
CA GLY A 151 16.96 1.94 6.27
C GLY A 151 18.08 1.68 5.24
N LEU A 152 18.18 2.46 4.16
CA LEU A 152 19.34 2.42 3.27
C LEU A 152 20.56 3.07 3.91
N ALA A 153 20.37 4.20 4.60
CA ALA A 153 21.44 4.88 5.32
C ALA A 153 22.02 4.01 6.46
N GLU A 154 21.20 3.18 7.11
CA GLU A 154 21.69 2.19 8.09
C GLU A 154 22.60 1.10 7.46
N CYS A 155 22.54 0.90 6.14
CA CYS A 155 23.39 -0.07 5.43
C CYS A 155 24.70 0.53 4.89
N CYS A 156 24.86 1.85 4.90
CA CYS A 156 26.04 2.55 4.39
C CYS A 156 26.91 3.03 5.55
#